data_AF-A0AAW0DSG0-F1
#
_entry.id   AF-A0AAW0DSG0-F1
#
_cell.length_a   1.000
_cell.length_b   1.000
_cell.length_c   1.000
_cell.angle_alpha   90.00
_cell.angle_beta   90.00
_cell.angle_gamma   90.00
#
_symmetry.space_group_name_H-M   'P 1'
#
loop_
_entity.id
_entity.type
_entity.pdbx_description
1 polymer ?
#
loop_
_entity_poly.entity_id
_entity_poly.type
_entity_poly.pdbx_seq_one_letter_code
_entity_poly.pdbx_strand_id
1 'polypeptide(L)'
;MSSLKLADIAAAIAAAQSQSSNVTLFVSIMKRLWNTVVEDASLPDNIVSFLVQVLPTPATVDEIQSLWQELRIHIPTWQGPLLQNEVDNCLRQFGHGHSLVGAEMLYPPYRTCIQPECSQMNIKLKKPYSAQCRVYTLRRGILPAYETSLACHRCNTRYHYAYFVVRASEADSQREFYAEYQPYVHAQESSFVEDRLCEYFGSLMCLSHTSSSDLARSYNLDLGRMDTTNRQTLLSELAQSTVMEAFFLHAILRRSRRYNQTLRVPHRGDLEHRLDNALDFYNQLMAGTGQPQYCHACHDCLKFFRHPDTQRLLYMRGGTTDGVTNGHPRCLVDKCQMRLESMKDHFCPAHLHLQSVCLIRGCDLQAEKGRLTCSQKTHRDKEEEYSKQSESAFSDLTRRLNKDNVPRTSRRKPSSLSTQKASNHSTFIASSGTESGTSKLKLQLTRNWTHNEQLFVLSCGVIISRSTFFYSEGVASVKEFLKRVFPWPWVLPTHIFYDNACHLLQHLNATDDSYFKSVRLAVDVFHARHHHKEDGDTFCNTNNNPALFPELRITEGKWSLNSSIAEQTNVWFGAFQAMTREMSVPRYNFFLDEMILIRNEWFVGEQERKGKQPFMLDFEALKAEWNHEHP
;
A
#
# COMPACT_ATOMS: atom_id res chain seq x y z
N MET A 1 -63.95 -39.63 11.54
CA MET A 1 -62.69 -38.96 11.95
C MET A 1 -61.53 -39.84 11.54
N SER A 2 -61.04 -39.69 10.31
CA SER A 2 -59.85 -40.38 9.81
C SER A 2 -58.62 -39.72 10.40
N SER A 3 -57.79 -40.49 11.10
CA SER A 3 -56.54 -40.02 11.69
C SER A 3 -55.65 -39.40 10.61
N LEU A 4 -55.49 -38.08 10.61
CA LEU A 4 -54.38 -37.45 9.89
C LEU A 4 -53.10 -38.09 10.42
N LYS A 5 -52.37 -38.80 9.56
CA LYS A 5 -51.13 -39.45 9.96
C LYS A 5 -50.14 -38.34 10.30
N LEU A 6 -49.32 -38.55 11.33
CA LEU A 6 -48.22 -37.64 11.69
C LEU A 6 -47.34 -37.27 10.48
N ALA A 7 -47.24 -38.17 9.49
CA ALA A 7 -46.58 -37.91 8.22
C ALA A 7 -47.28 -36.85 7.35
N ASP A 8 -48.62 -36.78 7.36
CA ASP A 8 -49.40 -35.78 6.60
C ASP A 8 -49.32 -34.40 7.26
N ILE A 9 -49.29 -34.35 8.60
CA ILE A 9 -49.05 -33.13 9.37
C ILE A 9 -47.60 -32.65 9.19
N ALA A 10 -46.62 -33.57 9.24
CA ALA A 10 -45.22 -33.25 8.95
C ALA A 10 -45.02 -32.80 7.50
N ALA A 11 -45.73 -33.40 6.53
CA ALA A 11 -45.71 -32.98 5.14
C ALA A 11 -46.39 -31.63 4.93
N ALA A 12 -47.50 -31.34 5.62
CA ALA A 12 -48.16 -30.03 5.59
C ALA A 12 -47.33 -28.94 6.27
N ILE A 13 -46.66 -29.24 7.39
CA ILE A 13 -45.71 -28.35 8.05
C ILE A 13 -44.47 -28.14 7.18
N ALA A 14 -43.93 -29.19 6.55
CA ALA A 14 -42.81 -29.10 5.61
C ALA A 14 -43.20 -28.35 4.32
N ALA A 15 -44.44 -28.50 3.83
CA ALA A 15 -44.98 -27.77 2.69
C ALA A 15 -45.25 -26.29 3.04
N ALA A 16 -45.71 -25.99 4.25
CA ALA A 16 -45.86 -24.62 4.74
C ALA A 16 -44.50 -23.97 5.03
N GLN A 17 -43.52 -24.73 5.56
CA GLN A 17 -42.13 -24.30 5.73
C GLN A 17 -41.43 -24.11 4.38
N SER A 18 -41.68 -24.97 3.38
CA SER A 18 -41.10 -24.83 2.04
C SER A 18 -41.72 -23.66 1.27
N GLN A 19 -43.03 -23.41 1.42
CA GLN A 19 -43.67 -22.19 0.91
C GLN A 19 -43.13 -20.94 1.62
N SER A 20 -42.93 -20.98 2.95
CA SER A 20 -42.30 -19.90 3.70
C SER A 20 -40.84 -19.67 3.27
N SER A 21 -40.08 -20.73 2.96
CA SER A 21 -38.69 -20.60 2.49
C SER A 21 -38.62 -20.04 1.06
N ASN A 22 -39.57 -20.41 0.18
CA ASN A 22 -39.63 -19.93 -1.19
C ASN A 22 -40.00 -18.44 -1.25
N VAL A 23 -40.99 -18.02 -0.46
CA VAL A 23 -41.34 -16.60 -0.33
C VAL A 23 -40.17 -15.82 0.27
N THR A 24 -39.50 -16.36 1.30
CA THR A 24 -38.32 -15.69 1.89
C THR A 24 -37.17 -15.59 0.88
N LEU A 25 -36.91 -16.64 0.09
CA LEU A 25 -35.90 -16.62 -0.97
C LEU A 25 -36.26 -15.63 -2.07
N PHE A 26 -37.51 -15.63 -2.54
CA PHE A 26 -38.03 -14.66 -3.51
C PHE A 26 -37.84 -13.22 -3.01
N VAL A 27 -38.30 -12.91 -1.80
CA VAL A 27 -38.13 -11.58 -1.19
C VAL A 27 -36.65 -11.23 -1.07
N SER A 28 -35.81 -12.19 -0.70
CA SER A 28 -34.36 -11.97 -0.57
C SER A 28 -33.69 -11.66 -1.92
N ILE A 29 -34.05 -12.39 -2.98
CA ILE A 29 -33.59 -12.14 -4.36
C ILE A 29 -34.09 -10.77 -4.84
N MET A 30 -35.39 -10.50 -4.70
CA MET A 30 -35.99 -9.27 -5.20
C MET A 30 -35.48 -8.04 -4.46
N LYS A 31 -35.20 -8.17 -3.15
CA LYS A 31 -34.54 -7.12 -2.37
C LYS A 31 -33.12 -6.84 -2.87
N ARG A 32 -32.39 -7.87 -3.30
CA ARG A 32 -31.06 -7.69 -3.94
C ARG A 32 -31.15 -6.97 -5.27
N LEU A 33 -32.12 -7.37 -6.09
CA LEU A 33 -32.29 -6.86 -7.45
C LEU A 33 -33.14 -5.59 -7.52
N TRP A 34 -33.55 -5.02 -6.39
CA TRP A 34 -34.54 -3.93 -6.32
C TRP A 34 -34.22 -2.75 -7.26
N ASN A 35 -32.96 -2.34 -7.31
CA ASN A 35 -32.52 -1.22 -8.16
C ASN A 35 -32.54 -1.53 -9.67
N THR A 36 -32.61 -2.81 -10.04
CA THR A 36 -32.67 -3.32 -11.42
C THR A 36 -34.12 -3.47 -11.89
N VAL A 37 -35.03 -3.80 -10.98
CA VAL A 37 -36.43 -4.14 -11.27
C VAL A 37 -37.37 -2.95 -11.00
N VAL A 38 -36.84 -1.72 -11.09
CA VAL A 38 -37.52 -0.42 -10.86
C VAL A 38 -39.04 -0.49 -11.06
N GLU A 39 -39.84 -0.25 -10.01
CA GLU A 39 -41.31 -0.01 -9.87
C GLU A 39 -42.31 -0.37 -10.99
N ASP A 40 -41.92 -1.16 -11.98
CA ASP A 40 -42.73 -1.54 -13.11
C ASP A 40 -43.78 -2.52 -12.64
N ALA A 41 -44.96 -2.45 -13.27
CA ALA A 41 -46.06 -3.33 -12.94
C ALA A 41 -45.62 -4.80 -13.09
N SER A 42 -44.91 -5.15 -14.16
CA SER A 42 -44.46 -6.52 -14.43
C SER A 42 -42.95 -6.68 -14.27
N LEU A 43 -42.52 -7.84 -13.76
CA LEU A 43 -41.11 -8.22 -13.76
C LEU A 43 -40.58 -8.38 -15.20
N PRO A 44 -39.33 -7.97 -15.49
CA PRO A 44 -38.68 -8.26 -16.75
C PRO A 44 -38.49 -9.77 -17.02
N ASP A 45 -38.60 -10.20 -18.28
CA ASP A 45 -38.55 -11.62 -18.69
C ASP A 45 -37.28 -12.35 -18.22
N ASN A 46 -36.14 -11.67 -18.23
CA ASN A 46 -34.87 -12.22 -17.75
C ASN A 46 -34.90 -12.52 -16.24
N ILE A 47 -35.59 -11.70 -15.44
CA ILE A 47 -35.75 -11.91 -14.00
C ILE A 47 -36.74 -13.04 -13.73
N VAL A 48 -37.85 -13.07 -14.47
CA VAL A 48 -38.83 -14.15 -14.35
C VAL A 48 -38.20 -15.48 -14.71
N SER A 49 -37.52 -15.57 -15.85
CA SER A 49 -36.82 -16.78 -16.29
C SER A 49 -35.78 -17.27 -15.28
N PHE A 50 -35.07 -16.33 -14.62
CA PHE A 50 -34.17 -16.66 -13.52
C PHE A 50 -34.92 -17.23 -12.30
N LEU A 51 -36.00 -16.59 -11.86
CA LEU A 51 -36.79 -17.02 -10.70
C LEU A 51 -37.46 -18.39 -10.92
N VAL A 52 -37.93 -18.68 -12.13
CA VAL A 52 -38.46 -20.01 -12.51
C VAL A 52 -37.42 -21.11 -12.28
N GLN A 53 -36.14 -20.83 -12.55
CA GLN A 53 -35.06 -21.81 -12.37
C GLN A 53 -34.64 -21.98 -10.91
N VAL A 54 -34.81 -20.94 -10.09
CA VAL A 54 -34.25 -20.89 -8.73
C VAL A 54 -35.25 -21.33 -7.67
N LEU A 55 -36.55 -21.09 -7.86
CA LEU A 55 -37.56 -21.39 -6.85
C LEU A 55 -37.86 -22.92 -6.81
N PRO A 56 -37.76 -23.60 -5.64
CA PRO A 56 -37.84 -25.07 -5.46
C PRO A 56 -39.14 -25.82 -5.82
N THR A 57 -40.10 -25.19 -6.49
CA THR A 57 -41.36 -25.81 -6.97
C THR A 57 -41.57 -25.33 -8.39
N PRO A 58 -42.28 -26.05 -9.30
CA PRO A 58 -42.49 -25.55 -10.65
C PRO A 58 -43.30 -24.25 -10.60
N ALA A 59 -42.59 -23.13 -10.46
CA ALA A 59 -43.11 -21.80 -10.42
C ALA A 59 -43.31 -21.40 -11.89
N THR A 60 -44.56 -21.28 -12.28
CA THR A 60 -44.90 -20.77 -13.60
C THR A 60 -44.59 -19.27 -13.68
N VAL A 61 -44.44 -18.77 -14.90
CA VAL A 61 -44.30 -17.33 -15.17
C VAL A 61 -45.41 -16.52 -14.50
N ASP A 62 -46.66 -17.03 -14.58
CA ASP A 62 -47.84 -16.37 -14.03
C ASP A 62 -47.83 -16.33 -12.49
N GLU A 63 -47.38 -17.40 -11.84
CA GLU A 63 -47.24 -17.44 -10.38
C GLU A 63 -46.18 -16.46 -9.89
N ILE A 64 -45.05 -16.34 -10.59
CA ILE A 64 -43.98 -15.38 -10.24
C ILE A 64 -44.46 -13.93 -10.42
N GLN A 65 -45.15 -13.64 -11.51
CA GLN A 65 -45.72 -12.31 -11.74
C GLN A 65 -46.79 -11.97 -10.70
N SER A 66 -47.64 -12.93 -10.35
CA SER A 66 -48.65 -12.75 -9.29
C SER A 66 -47.99 -12.50 -7.93
N LEU A 67 -46.95 -13.27 -7.59
CA LEU A 67 -46.18 -13.10 -6.36
C LEU A 67 -45.50 -11.73 -6.30
N TRP A 68 -44.99 -11.23 -7.43
CA TRP A 68 -44.45 -9.87 -7.53
C TRP A 68 -45.50 -8.80 -7.29
N GLN A 69 -46.70 -8.91 -7.90
CA GLN A 69 -47.76 -7.91 -7.69
C GLN A 69 -48.12 -7.75 -6.22
N GLU A 70 -48.21 -8.85 -5.49
CA GLU A 70 -48.57 -8.87 -4.08
C GLU A 70 -47.43 -8.36 -3.19
N LEU A 71 -46.18 -8.76 -3.46
CA LEU A 71 -45.06 -8.48 -2.55
C LEU A 71 -44.27 -7.20 -2.88
N ARG A 72 -44.36 -6.65 -4.09
CA ARG A 72 -43.53 -5.49 -4.52
C ARG A 72 -43.65 -4.28 -3.60
N ILE A 73 -44.84 -4.02 -3.05
CA ILE A 73 -45.09 -2.89 -2.14
C ILE A 73 -44.43 -3.10 -0.77
N HIS A 74 -44.14 -4.35 -0.40
CA HIS A 74 -43.59 -4.73 0.91
C HIS A 74 -42.06 -4.95 0.87
N ILE A 75 -41.48 -5.27 -0.28
CA ILE A 75 -40.05 -5.57 -0.42
C ILE A 75 -39.14 -4.41 0.06
N PRO A 76 -39.39 -3.13 -0.27
CA PRO A 76 -38.54 -2.02 0.16
C PRO A 76 -38.48 -1.86 1.68
N THR A 77 -39.61 -2.09 2.34
CA THR A 77 -39.78 -1.92 3.78
C THR A 77 -39.66 -3.23 4.56
N TRP A 78 -39.29 -4.33 3.90
CA TRP A 78 -39.20 -5.65 4.52
C TRP A 78 -38.16 -5.69 5.64
N GLN A 79 -38.62 -6.01 6.86
CA GLN A 79 -37.78 -6.16 8.06
C GLN A 79 -37.57 -7.63 8.47
N GLY A 80 -38.21 -8.57 7.77
CA GLY A 80 -38.08 -10.00 8.04
C GLY A 80 -36.69 -10.56 7.67
N PRO A 81 -36.44 -11.85 7.96
CA PRO A 81 -35.17 -12.50 7.67
C PRO A 81 -34.87 -12.50 6.15
N LEU A 82 -33.58 -12.46 5.82
CA LEU A 82 -33.09 -12.51 4.44
C LEU A 82 -32.03 -13.60 4.29
N LEU A 83 -32.15 -14.39 3.24
CA LEU A 83 -31.29 -15.53 2.93
C LEU A 83 -30.07 -15.09 2.10
N GLN A 84 -29.16 -14.35 2.72
CA GLN A 84 -28.03 -13.71 2.01
C GLN A 84 -27.15 -14.70 1.25
N ASN A 85 -26.77 -15.81 1.89
CA ASN A 85 -25.84 -16.79 1.32
C ASN A 85 -26.50 -17.62 0.21
N GLU A 86 -27.75 -18.02 0.43
CA GLU A 86 -28.55 -18.77 -0.53
C GLU A 86 -28.80 -17.94 -1.79
N VAL A 87 -29.15 -16.66 -1.64
CA VAL A 87 -29.30 -15.73 -2.78
C VAL A 87 -28.01 -15.64 -3.59
N ASP A 88 -26.86 -15.46 -2.93
CA ASP A 88 -25.58 -15.38 -3.64
C ASP A 88 -25.25 -16.70 -4.36
N ASN A 89 -25.55 -17.86 -3.76
CA ASN A 89 -25.38 -19.17 -4.39
C ASN A 89 -26.26 -19.32 -5.63
N CYS A 90 -27.53 -18.93 -5.55
CA CYS A 90 -28.45 -18.94 -6.68
C CYS A 90 -27.94 -18.03 -7.81
N LEU A 91 -27.46 -16.83 -7.49
CA LEU A 91 -26.96 -15.87 -8.48
C LEU A 91 -25.65 -16.35 -9.14
N ARG A 92 -24.76 -17.01 -8.41
CA ARG A 92 -23.55 -17.67 -8.97
C ARG A 92 -23.88 -18.80 -9.93
N GLN A 93 -24.83 -19.65 -9.54
CA GLN A 93 -25.15 -20.86 -10.27
C GLN A 93 -26.02 -20.58 -11.49
N PHE A 94 -27.05 -19.75 -11.35
CA PHE A 94 -28.08 -19.58 -12.38
C PHE A 94 -28.04 -18.20 -13.05
N GLY A 95 -27.49 -17.17 -12.41
CA GLY A 95 -27.50 -15.79 -12.95
C GLY A 95 -26.82 -15.64 -14.32
N HIS A 96 -25.76 -16.40 -14.60
CA HIS A 96 -25.03 -16.36 -15.88
C HIS A 96 -25.90 -16.66 -17.13
N GLY A 97 -26.99 -17.42 -16.98
CA GLY A 97 -27.90 -17.77 -18.07
C GLY A 97 -28.88 -16.65 -18.42
N HIS A 98 -28.92 -15.57 -17.62
CA HIS A 98 -29.90 -14.50 -17.74
C HIS A 98 -29.19 -13.15 -17.83
N SER A 99 -29.51 -12.37 -18.86
CA SER A 99 -28.92 -11.05 -19.05
C SER A 99 -29.19 -10.14 -17.84
N LEU A 100 -28.18 -9.42 -17.37
CA LEU A 100 -28.27 -8.44 -16.26
C LEU A 100 -28.76 -9.03 -14.92
N VAL A 101 -28.43 -10.30 -14.63
CA VAL A 101 -28.69 -10.93 -13.34
C VAL A 101 -27.36 -11.22 -12.64
N GLY A 102 -26.92 -10.30 -11.79
CA GLY A 102 -25.73 -10.42 -10.94
C GLY A 102 -26.08 -10.46 -9.45
N ALA A 103 -25.13 -10.97 -8.65
CA ALA A 103 -25.17 -10.84 -7.20
C ALA A 103 -24.99 -9.39 -6.74
N GLU A 104 -24.26 -8.59 -7.51
CA GLU A 104 -24.18 -7.14 -7.34
C GLU A 104 -24.48 -6.41 -8.65
N MET A 105 -25.24 -5.32 -8.55
CA MET A 105 -25.60 -4.47 -9.69
C MET A 105 -25.11 -3.05 -9.41
N LEU A 106 -23.95 -2.72 -9.95
CA LEU A 106 -23.20 -1.50 -9.66
C LEU A 106 -23.63 -0.36 -10.58
N TYR A 107 -24.45 0.54 -10.06
CA TYR A 107 -24.91 1.74 -10.77
C TYR A 107 -24.22 3.01 -10.24
N PRO A 108 -24.08 4.06 -11.06
CA PRO A 108 -23.68 5.37 -10.60
C PRO A 108 -24.53 5.83 -9.42
N PRO A 109 -23.96 6.55 -8.45
CA PRO A 109 -24.72 7.12 -7.33
C PRO A 109 -25.76 8.15 -7.81
N TYR A 110 -25.53 8.75 -8.98
CA TYR A 110 -26.38 9.77 -9.55
C TYR A 110 -27.30 9.23 -10.65
N ARG A 111 -28.57 9.66 -10.64
CA ARG A 111 -29.56 9.42 -11.71
C ARG A 111 -29.81 10.67 -12.57
N THR A 112 -29.33 11.83 -12.11
CA THR A 112 -29.36 13.11 -12.81
C THR A 112 -27.95 13.64 -13.00
N CYS A 113 -27.74 14.49 -14.02
CA CYS A 113 -26.45 15.11 -14.28
C CYS A 113 -26.09 16.11 -13.17
N ILE A 114 -24.88 15.99 -12.62
CA ILE A 114 -24.34 16.87 -11.57
C ILE A 114 -23.26 17.84 -12.10
N GLN A 115 -23.00 17.84 -13.42
CA GLN A 115 -22.02 18.76 -14.00
C GLN A 115 -22.51 20.21 -13.90
N PRO A 116 -21.76 21.13 -13.25
CA PRO A 116 -22.17 22.53 -13.10
C PRO A 116 -22.37 23.25 -14.43
N GLU A 117 -21.55 22.89 -15.43
CA GLU A 117 -21.57 23.46 -16.78
C GLU A 117 -22.72 22.92 -17.64
N CYS A 118 -23.50 21.96 -17.12
CA CYS A 118 -24.65 21.43 -17.84
C CYS A 118 -25.80 22.45 -17.78
N SER A 119 -26.19 22.97 -18.94
CA SER A 119 -27.12 24.09 -19.13
C SER A 119 -28.54 23.94 -18.54
N GLN A 120 -28.87 22.80 -17.94
CA GLN A 120 -30.14 22.56 -17.28
C GLN A 120 -29.95 21.69 -16.03
N MET A 121 -30.42 22.17 -14.88
CA MET A 121 -30.41 21.38 -13.65
C MET A 121 -31.31 20.13 -13.79
N ASN A 122 -30.91 19.01 -13.19
CA ASN A 122 -31.67 17.75 -13.10
C ASN A 122 -31.94 16.99 -14.40
N ILE A 123 -31.06 17.08 -15.41
CA ILE A 123 -31.17 16.21 -16.60
C ILE A 123 -31.03 14.74 -16.20
N LYS A 124 -32.06 13.93 -16.45
CA LYS A 124 -32.02 12.47 -16.24
C LYS A 124 -30.96 11.83 -17.14
N LEU A 125 -30.13 10.98 -16.53
CA LEU A 125 -29.13 10.20 -17.27
C LEU A 125 -29.82 9.08 -18.06
N LYS A 126 -29.34 8.83 -19.29
CA LYS A 126 -29.92 7.87 -20.25
C LYS A 126 -28.82 6.97 -20.82
N LYS A 127 -29.16 6.13 -21.80
CA LYS A 127 -28.22 5.27 -22.56
C LYS A 127 -27.40 4.34 -21.63
N PRO A 128 -28.07 3.42 -20.91
CA PRO A 128 -27.38 2.47 -20.06
C PRO A 128 -26.42 1.61 -20.89
N TYR A 129 -25.21 1.42 -20.37
CA TYR A 129 -24.26 0.45 -20.88
C TYR A 129 -23.80 -0.42 -19.72
N SER A 130 -24.04 -1.72 -19.82
CA SER A 130 -23.72 -2.69 -18.78
C SER A 130 -22.61 -3.62 -19.21
N ALA A 131 -21.65 -3.86 -18.32
CA ALA A 131 -20.57 -4.82 -18.52
C ALA A 131 -20.53 -5.81 -17.35
N GLN A 132 -20.18 -7.06 -17.64
CA GLN A 132 -19.95 -8.07 -16.60
C GLN A 132 -18.68 -7.74 -15.82
N CYS A 133 -18.72 -7.95 -14.51
CA CYS A 133 -17.58 -7.77 -13.62
C CYS A 133 -17.60 -8.77 -12.45
N ARG A 134 -16.52 -8.77 -11.68
CA ARG A 134 -16.37 -9.52 -10.43
C ARG A 134 -16.32 -8.58 -9.25
N VAL A 135 -16.97 -8.96 -8.16
CA VAL A 135 -16.82 -8.32 -6.86
C VAL A 135 -16.17 -9.32 -5.91
N TYR A 136 -15.00 -8.97 -5.40
CA TYR A 136 -14.27 -9.74 -4.39
C TYR A 136 -14.62 -9.20 -3.01
N THR A 137 -15.02 -10.09 -2.10
CA THR A 137 -15.54 -9.70 -0.78
C THR A 137 -14.86 -10.48 0.33
N LEU A 138 -14.80 -9.89 1.52
CA LEU A 138 -14.17 -10.52 2.67
C LEU A 138 -14.95 -11.74 3.18
N ARG A 139 -16.29 -11.76 3.01
CA ARG A 139 -17.16 -12.77 3.63
C ARG A 139 -18.10 -13.51 2.69
N ARG A 140 -18.38 -12.95 1.51
CA ARG A 140 -19.29 -13.53 0.50
C ARG A 140 -18.51 -14.16 -0.66
N GLY A 141 -17.20 -14.33 -0.52
CA GLY A 141 -16.31 -14.78 -1.58
C GLY A 141 -16.43 -13.97 -2.87
N ILE A 142 -16.35 -14.65 -4.00
CA ILE A 142 -16.35 -14.04 -5.34
C ILE A 142 -17.78 -13.94 -5.89
N LEU A 143 -18.21 -12.73 -6.20
CA LEU A 143 -19.57 -12.46 -6.64
C LEU A 143 -19.61 -12.13 -8.14
N PRO A 144 -20.53 -12.75 -8.90
CA PRO A 144 -20.87 -12.27 -10.24
C PRO A 144 -21.56 -10.92 -10.14
N ALA A 145 -21.14 -9.95 -10.94
CA ALA A 145 -21.70 -8.61 -10.88
C ALA A 145 -21.83 -7.97 -12.27
N TYR A 146 -22.58 -6.89 -12.34
CA TYR A 146 -22.65 -6.02 -13.51
C TYR A 146 -22.38 -4.57 -13.11
N GLU A 147 -21.53 -3.88 -13.86
CA GLU A 147 -21.41 -2.42 -13.79
C GLU A 147 -22.26 -1.80 -14.90
N THR A 148 -23.16 -0.90 -14.54
CA THR A 148 -24.01 -0.17 -15.49
C THR A 148 -23.68 1.30 -15.48
N SER A 149 -23.08 1.82 -16.54
CA SER A 149 -22.85 3.26 -16.72
C SER A 149 -24.03 3.96 -17.37
N LEU A 150 -24.24 5.24 -17.05
CA LEU A 150 -25.29 6.10 -17.60
C LEU A 150 -24.67 7.36 -18.22
N ALA A 151 -25.25 7.91 -19.29
CA ALA A 151 -24.73 9.08 -19.98
C ALA A 151 -25.69 10.27 -19.94
N CYS A 152 -25.14 11.47 -19.74
CA CYS A 152 -25.86 12.71 -19.98
C CYS A 152 -25.84 13.02 -21.49
N HIS A 153 -27.01 13.16 -22.10
CA HIS A 153 -27.12 13.43 -23.54
C HIS A 153 -26.86 14.90 -23.92
N ARG A 154 -26.61 15.79 -22.95
CA ARG A 154 -26.32 17.21 -23.17
C ARG A 154 -24.82 17.49 -23.13
N CYS A 155 -24.18 17.22 -21.99
CA CYS A 155 -22.75 17.48 -21.80
C CYS A 155 -21.86 16.28 -22.16
N ASN A 156 -22.44 15.16 -22.62
CA ASN A 156 -21.74 13.93 -22.99
C ASN A 156 -20.87 13.33 -21.86
N THR A 157 -21.17 13.65 -20.60
CA THR A 157 -20.55 13.01 -19.44
C THR A 157 -21.11 11.60 -19.26
N ARG A 158 -20.23 10.61 -19.12
CA ARG A 158 -20.60 9.24 -18.74
C ARG A 158 -20.28 8.99 -17.27
N TYR A 159 -21.30 8.60 -16.53
CA TYR A 159 -21.24 8.27 -15.12
C TYR A 159 -21.08 6.76 -14.99
N HIS A 160 -20.02 6.33 -14.33
CA HIS A 160 -19.73 4.96 -13.91
C HIS A 160 -20.08 4.79 -12.43
N TYR A 161 -19.92 3.57 -11.91
CA TYR A 161 -20.14 3.30 -10.49
C TYR A 161 -19.19 4.10 -9.58
N ALA A 162 -17.89 4.11 -9.89
CA ALA A 162 -16.86 4.72 -9.02
C ALA A 162 -16.45 6.14 -9.42
N TYR A 163 -16.66 6.53 -10.68
CA TYR A 163 -16.23 7.82 -11.22
C TYR A 163 -17.18 8.29 -12.32
N PHE A 164 -16.97 9.50 -12.82
CA PHE A 164 -17.52 9.94 -14.09
C PHE A 164 -16.41 10.44 -15.02
N VAL A 165 -16.72 10.50 -16.32
CA VAL A 165 -15.80 10.95 -17.37
C VAL A 165 -16.52 12.00 -18.19
N VAL A 166 -15.98 13.22 -18.16
CA VAL A 166 -16.45 14.31 -19.02
C VAL A 166 -15.79 14.14 -20.40
N ARG A 167 -16.60 14.19 -21.47
CA ARG A 167 -16.14 14.11 -22.87
C ARG A 167 -15.13 12.98 -23.12
N ALA A 168 -15.49 11.74 -22.79
CA ALA A 168 -14.62 10.55 -22.88
C ALA A 168 -13.94 10.30 -24.25
N SER A 169 -14.48 10.89 -25.32
CA SER A 169 -13.89 10.86 -26.67
C SER A 169 -12.61 11.69 -26.80
N GLU A 170 -12.36 12.66 -25.93
CA GLU A 170 -11.19 13.53 -25.94
C GLU A 170 -9.93 12.81 -25.42
N ALA A 171 -8.76 13.20 -25.94
CA ALA A 171 -7.48 12.57 -25.63
C ALA A 171 -7.02 12.86 -24.19
N ASP A 172 -7.34 14.04 -23.67
CA ASP A 172 -7.01 14.55 -22.34
C ASP A 172 -8.12 14.30 -21.31
N SER A 173 -9.17 13.54 -21.68
CA SER A 173 -10.27 13.21 -20.77
C SER A 173 -9.78 12.55 -19.48
N GLN A 174 -10.41 12.93 -18.37
CA GLN A 174 -10.07 12.46 -17.02
C GLN A 174 -11.23 11.68 -16.41
N ARG A 175 -10.90 10.69 -15.58
CA ARG A 175 -11.82 10.07 -14.62
C ARG A 175 -11.80 10.92 -13.36
N GLU A 176 -12.97 11.36 -12.93
CA GLU A 176 -13.16 12.06 -11.66
C GLU A 176 -13.94 11.15 -10.72
N PHE A 177 -13.28 10.70 -9.65
CA PHE A 177 -13.88 9.81 -8.68
C PHE A 177 -14.85 10.56 -7.76
N TYR A 178 -15.95 9.90 -7.40
CA TYR A 178 -16.92 10.48 -6.50
C TYR A 178 -16.33 10.71 -5.10
N ALA A 179 -16.71 11.83 -4.47
CA ALA A 179 -16.28 12.14 -3.10
C ALA A 179 -16.97 11.22 -2.08
N GLU A 180 -18.20 10.80 -2.39
CA GLU A 180 -19.02 9.94 -1.57
C GLU A 180 -18.37 8.56 -1.38
N TYR A 181 -18.64 7.96 -0.22
CA TYR A 181 -18.19 6.61 0.09
C TYR A 181 -18.88 5.60 -0.82
N GLN A 182 -18.09 4.72 -1.44
CA GLN A 182 -18.58 3.58 -2.22
C GLN A 182 -18.07 2.27 -1.59
N PRO A 183 -18.94 1.27 -1.37
CA PRO A 183 -18.56 0.00 -0.75
C PRO A 183 -17.53 -0.83 -1.54
N TYR A 184 -17.41 -0.59 -2.85
CA TYR A 184 -16.54 -1.35 -3.73
C TYR A 184 -15.53 -0.45 -4.44
N VAL A 185 -14.26 -0.84 -4.40
CA VAL A 185 -13.16 -0.15 -5.08
C VAL A 185 -13.01 -0.72 -6.49
N HIS A 186 -13.06 0.13 -7.51
CA HIS A 186 -12.91 -0.26 -8.93
C HIS A 186 -11.43 -0.51 -9.28
N ALA A 187 -10.90 -1.64 -8.83
CA ALA A 187 -9.49 -1.99 -8.97
C ALA A 187 -9.03 -2.13 -10.43
N GLN A 188 -9.83 -2.79 -11.27
CA GLN A 188 -9.56 -2.97 -12.69
C GLN A 188 -10.87 -2.93 -13.48
N GLU A 189 -10.80 -2.87 -14.81
CA GLU A 189 -11.97 -2.68 -15.69
C GLU A 189 -13.17 -3.57 -15.33
N SER A 190 -12.93 -4.87 -15.11
CA SER A 190 -13.97 -5.85 -14.73
C SER A 190 -13.83 -6.39 -13.30
N SER A 191 -13.07 -5.73 -12.42
CA SER A 191 -12.78 -6.21 -11.06
C SER A 191 -12.98 -5.13 -10.00
N PHE A 192 -13.82 -5.45 -9.03
CA PHE A 192 -14.16 -4.61 -7.89
C PHE A 192 -13.81 -5.33 -6.60
N VAL A 193 -13.26 -4.62 -5.62
CA VAL A 193 -12.86 -5.20 -4.33
C VAL A 193 -13.59 -4.47 -3.22
N GLU A 194 -14.23 -5.20 -2.31
CA GLU A 194 -14.88 -4.63 -1.14
C GLU A 194 -13.89 -3.79 -0.31
N ASP A 195 -14.33 -2.62 0.12
CA ASP A 195 -13.58 -1.67 0.96
C ASP A 195 -12.93 -2.37 2.18
N ARG A 196 -13.72 -3.18 2.91
CA ARG A 196 -13.22 -3.98 4.04
C ARG A 196 -12.17 -5.02 3.67
N LEU A 197 -12.24 -5.57 2.45
CA LEU A 197 -11.23 -6.51 1.97
C LEU A 197 -9.93 -5.76 1.62
N CYS A 198 -10.02 -4.55 1.08
CA CYS A 198 -8.87 -3.66 0.88
C CYS A 198 -8.19 -3.30 2.22
N GLU A 199 -8.97 -2.97 3.25
CA GLU A 199 -8.44 -2.72 4.61
C GLU A 199 -7.75 -3.96 5.20
N TYR A 200 -8.36 -5.14 5.03
CA TYR A 200 -7.79 -6.41 5.45
C TYR A 200 -6.45 -6.69 4.76
N PHE A 201 -6.39 -6.53 3.43
CA PHE A 201 -5.16 -6.66 2.66
C PHE A 201 -4.08 -5.66 3.11
N GLY A 202 -4.43 -4.38 3.28
CA GLY A 202 -3.50 -3.37 3.77
C GLY A 202 -2.94 -3.69 5.16
N SER A 203 -3.77 -4.24 6.04
CA SER A 203 -3.35 -4.68 7.38
C SER A 203 -2.38 -5.85 7.33
N LEU A 204 -2.62 -6.85 6.48
CA LEU A 204 -1.70 -7.99 6.30
C LEU A 204 -0.39 -7.59 5.63
N MET A 205 -0.43 -6.67 4.66
CA MET A 205 0.78 -6.08 4.08
C MET A 205 1.60 -5.38 5.17
N CYS A 206 0.96 -4.56 6.01
CA CYS A 206 1.64 -3.76 7.03
C CYS A 206 2.18 -4.60 8.21
N LEU A 207 1.37 -5.51 8.75
CA LEU A 207 1.66 -6.22 10.01
C LEU A 207 2.32 -7.57 9.81
N SER A 208 2.16 -8.19 8.64
CA SER A 208 2.66 -9.55 8.34
C SER A 208 3.49 -9.59 7.06
N HIS A 209 3.79 -8.43 6.46
CA HIS A 209 4.58 -8.30 5.23
C HIS A 209 4.10 -9.22 4.10
N THR A 210 2.80 -9.50 4.07
CA THR A 210 2.23 -10.45 3.10
C THR A 210 2.19 -9.81 1.72
N SER A 211 2.86 -10.44 0.76
CA SER A 211 2.93 -9.96 -0.61
C SER A 211 1.56 -10.00 -1.29
N SER A 212 1.35 -9.18 -2.32
CA SER A 212 0.10 -9.20 -3.08
C SER A 212 -0.18 -10.53 -3.79
N SER A 213 0.87 -11.28 -4.16
CA SER A 213 0.71 -12.62 -4.73
C SER A 213 0.26 -13.63 -3.68
N ASP A 214 0.80 -13.56 -2.47
CA ASP A 214 0.39 -14.42 -1.37
C ASP A 214 -1.01 -14.07 -0.87
N LEU A 215 -1.38 -12.78 -0.84
CA LEU A 215 -2.75 -12.34 -0.54
C LEU A 215 -3.76 -12.86 -1.56
N ALA A 216 -3.45 -12.74 -2.85
CA ALA A 216 -4.29 -13.30 -3.91
C ALA A 216 -4.45 -14.82 -3.75
N ARG A 217 -3.35 -15.54 -3.48
CA ARG A 217 -3.36 -17.00 -3.29
C ARG A 217 -4.16 -17.42 -2.06
N SER A 218 -3.93 -16.79 -0.91
CA SER A 218 -4.66 -17.07 0.33
C SER A 218 -6.14 -16.73 0.18
N TYR A 219 -6.48 -15.62 -0.47
CA TYR A 219 -7.85 -15.30 -0.78
C TYR A 219 -8.50 -16.40 -1.62
N ASN A 220 -7.90 -16.81 -2.74
CA ASN A 220 -8.49 -17.83 -3.62
C ASN A 220 -8.62 -19.21 -2.95
N LEU A 221 -7.71 -19.55 -2.03
CA LEU A 221 -7.74 -20.82 -1.30
C LEU A 221 -8.87 -20.88 -0.26
N ASP A 222 -9.12 -19.76 0.43
CA ASP A 222 -9.97 -19.72 1.60
C ASP A 222 -11.19 -18.79 1.41
N LEU A 223 -10.97 -17.47 1.39
CA LEU A 223 -12.04 -16.46 1.42
C LEU A 223 -12.89 -16.44 0.15
N GLY A 224 -12.24 -16.66 -0.99
CA GLY A 224 -12.84 -16.72 -2.32
C GLY A 224 -13.34 -18.11 -2.69
N ARG A 225 -13.07 -19.13 -1.88
CA ARG A 225 -13.54 -20.50 -2.14
C ARG A 225 -15.06 -20.54 -2.10
N MET A 226 -15.63 -21.21 -3.10
CA MET A 226 -17.08 -21.34 -3.26
C MET A 226 -17.43 -22.81 -3.40
N ASP A 227 -18.42 -23.27 -2.66
CA ASP A 227 -18.96 -24.63 -2.82
C ASP A 227 -19.76 -24.78 -4.12
N THR A 228 -20.16 -23.66 -4.73
CA THR A 228 -20.93 -23.59 -5.97
C THR A 228 -20.07 -23.12 -7.15
N THR A 229 -20.17 -23.79 -8.30
CA THR A 229 -19.48 -23.37 -9.53
C THR A 229 -20.01 -22.03 -10.04
N ASN A 230 -19.12 -21.05 -10.20
CA ASN A 230 -19.43 -19.79 -10.88
C ASN A 230 -19.33 -20.01 -12.41
N ARG A 231 -20.47 -19.98 -13.10
CA ARG A 231 -20.55 -20.31 -14.54
C ARG A 231 -20.42 -19.10 -15.48
N GLN A 232 -20.06 -17.92 -14.98
CA GLN A 232 -19.77 -16.77 -15.84
C GLN A 232 -18.40 -16.90 -16.53
N THR A 233 -18.23 -16.19 -17.65
CA THR A 233 -17.04 -16.23 -18.54
C THR A 233 -15.77 -15.64 -17.93
N LEU A 234 -15.89 -14.70 -16.99
CA LEU A 234 -14.75 -14.09 -16.33
C LEU A 234 -14.06 -15.07 -15.39
N LEU A 235 -12.73 -14.96 -15.28
CA LEU A 235 -11.94 -15.73 -14.31
C LEU A 235 -12.57 -15.66 -12.91
N SER A 236 -12.54 -16.79 -12.22
CA SER A 236 -13.11 -17.01 -10.90
C SER A 236 -12.04 -16.93 -9.80
N GLU A 237 -10.97 -16.18 -10.04
CA GLU A 237 -9.82 -16.04 -9.16
C GLU A 237 -9.39 -14.58 -9.07
N LEU A 238 -9.02 -14.16 -7.86
CA LEU A 238 -8.39 -12.88 -7.61
C LEU A 238 -6.94 -12.92 -8.08
N ALA A 239 -6.55 -12.00 -8.96
CA ALA A 239 -5.18 -11.87 -9.42
C ALA A 239 -4.35 -10.96 -8.51
N GLN A 240 -3.03 -11.18 -8.48
CA GLN A 240 -2.08 -10.32 -7.77
C GLN A 240 -2.20 -8.84 -8.19
N SER A 241 -2.33 -8.58 -9.49
CA SER A 241 -2.44 -7.20 -10.01
C SER A 241 -3.71 -6.52 -9.50
N THR A 242 -4.83 -7.25 -9.40
CA THR A 242 -6.08 -6.73 -8.83
C THR A 242 -5.90 -6.34 -7.36
N VAL A 243 -5.17 -7.13 -6.56
CA VAL A 243 -4.87 -6.79 -5.16
C VAL A 243 -4.06 -5.50 -5.07
N MET A 244 -3.02 -5.35 -5.90
CA MET A 244 -2.19 -4.14 -5.90
C MET A 244 -2.95 -2.89 -6.33
N GLU A 245 -3.72 -2.97 -7.43
CA GLU A 245 -4.51 -1.83 -7.90
C GLU A 245 -5.62 -1.46 -6.91
N ALA A 246 -6.26 -2.45 -6.30
CA ALA A 246 -7.24 -2.23 -5.23
C ALA A 246 -6.59 -1.51 -4.05
N PHE A 247 -5.41 -1.95 -3.60
CA PHE A 247 -4.66 -1.32 -2.52
C PHE A 247 -4.35 0.15 -2.82
N PHE A 248 -3.73 0.45 -3.97
CA PHE A 248 -3.33 1.82 -4.31
C PHE A 248 -4.55 2.73 -4.49
N LEU A 249 -5.58 2.27 -5.21
CA LEU A 249 -6.79 3.07 -5.42
C LEU A 249 -7.56 3.30 -4.11
N HIS A 250 -7.67 2.28 -3.25
CA HIS A 250 -8.29 2.42 -1.94
C HIS A 250 -7.54 3.43 -1.07
N ALA A 251 -6.21 3.29 -0.96
CA ALA A 251 -5.38 4.18 -0.16
C ALA A 251 -5.40 5.63 -0.65
N ILE A 252 -5.32 5.86 -1.97
CA ILE A 252 -5.35 7.21 -2.52
C ILE A 252 -6.74 7.86 -2.38
N LEU A 253 -7.83 7.09 -2.48
CA LEU A 253 -9.18 7.59 -2.18
C LEU A 253 -9.32 7.99 -0.70
N ARG A 254 -8.79 7.19 0.24
CA ARG A 254 -8.73 7.55 1.67
C ARG A 254 -7.93 8.85 1.89
N ARG A 255 -6.76 9.00 1.25
CA ARG A 255 -5.96 10.24 1.33
C ARG A 255 -6.69 11.44 0.73
N SER A 256 -7.33 11.26 -0.42
CA SER A 256 -8.10 12.32 -1.08
C SER A 256 -9.19 12.87 -0.17
N ARG A 257 -9.94 11.98 0.51
CA ARG A 257 -10.92 12.39 1.52
C ARG A 257 -10.29 13.13 2.70
N ARG A 258 -9.15 12.66 3.23
CA ARG A 258 -8.45 13.30 4.36
C ARG A 258 -8.02 14.74 4.03
N TYR A 259 -7.59 15.00 2.79
CA TYR A 259 -7.16 16.32 2.34
C TYR A 259 -8.26 17.14 1.65
N ASN A 260 -9.51 16.65 1.69
CA ASN A 260 -10.65 17.26 0.99
C ASN A 260 -10.37 17.55 -0.49
N GLN A 261 -9.70 16.61 -1.16
CA GLN A 261 -9.36 16.67 -2.59
C GLN A 261 -10.23 15.68 -3.38
N THR A 262 -10.53 16.02 -4.62
CA THR A 262 -11.15 15.09 -5.57
C THR A 262 -10.07 14.37 -6.37
N LEU A 263 -10.11 13.03 -6.40
CA LEU A 263 -9.17 12.25 -7.20
C LEU A 263 -9.51 12.34 -8.69
N ARG A 264 -8.56 12.85 -9.47
CA ARG A 264 -8.62 12.93 -10.93
C ARG A 264 -7.45 12.19 -11.54
N VAL A 265 -7.72 11.33 -12.52
CA VAL A 265 -6.71 10.53 -13.21
C VAL A 265 -7.02 10.43 -14.70
N PRO A 266 -6.02 10.20 -15.56
CA PRO A 266 -6.25 10.05 -16.99
C PRO A 266 -7.27 8.95 -17.30
N HIS A 267 -8.21 9.23 -18.20
CA HIS A 267 -9.20 8.24 -18.63
C HIS A 267 -8.59 7.16 -19.51
N ARG A 268 -7.63 7.56 -20.35
CA ARG A 268 -6.88 6.73 -21.30
C ARG A 268 -5.47 6.44 -20.80
N GLY A 269 -4.80 5.50 -21.45
CA GLY A 269 -3.44 5.07 -21.10
C GLY A 269 -3.42 3.85 -20.19
N ASP A 270 -2.19 3.37 -19.97
CA ASP A 270 -1.93 2.12 -19.26
C ASP A 270 -2.38 2.20 -17.80
N LEU A 271 -3.02 1.14 -17.34
CA LEU A 271 -3.50 1.04 -15.96
C LEU A 271 -2.37 1.21 -14.95
N GLU A 272 -1.20 0.65 -15.25
CA GLU A 272 -0.01 0.70 -14.38
C GLU A 272 0.40 2.13 -14.02
N HIS A 273 0.40 3.04 -15.00
CA HIS A 273 0.86 4.42 -14.83
C HIS A 273 -0.26 5.42 -14.53
N ARG A 274 -1.53 5.00 -14.58
CA ARG A 274 -2.69 5.89 -14.44
C ARG A 274 -2.70 6.69 -13.14
N LEU A 275 -2.16 6.11 -12.07
CA LEU A 275 -2.12 6.74 -10.74
C LEU A 275 -0.86 7.57 -10.50
N ASP A 276 0.20 7.47 -11.33
CA ASP A 276 1.53 7.98 -11.00
C ASP A 276 1.54 9.46 -10.61
N ASN A 277 0.90 10.33 -11.40
CA ASN A 277 0.83 11.77 -11.09
C ASN A 277 0.09 12.07 -9.79
N ALA A 278 -0.99 11.32 -9.50
CA ALA A 278 -1.76 11.49 -8.27
C ALA A 278 -0.96 10.97 -7.06
N LEU A 279 -0.26 9.84 -7.21
CA LEU A 279 0.64 9.30 -6.18
C LEU A 279 1.76 10.30 -5.87
N ASP A 280 2.40 10.87 -6.89
CA ASP A 280 3.46 11.88 -6.72
C ASP A 280 2.97 13.11 -5.95
N PHE A 281 1.77 13.61 -6.26
CA PHE A 281 1.14 14.71 -5.52
C PHE A 281 1.01 14.38 -4.02
N TYR A 282 0.47 13.21 -3.68
CA TYR A 282 0.33 12.82 -2.26
C TYR A 282 1.66 12.48 -1.59
N ASN A 283 2.66 12.00 -2.33
CA ASN A 283 4.01 11.79 -1.81
C ASN A 283 4.64 13.14 -1.38
N GLN A 284 4.44 14.19 -2.18
CA GLN A 284 4.91 15.54 -1.83
C GLN A 284 4.22 16.09 -0.60
N LEU A 285 2.90 15.87 -0.46
CA LEU A 285 2.16 16.28 0.73
C LEU A 285 2.64 15.54 1.99
N MET A 286 3.02 14.27 1.87
CA MET A 286 3.49 13.46 3.00
C MET A 286 4.90 13.85 3.46
N ALA A 287 5.75 14.29 2.53
CA ALA A 287 7.15 14.58 2.79
C ALA A 287 7.35 15.67 3.88
N GLY A 288 8.31 15.46 4.77
CA GLY A 288 8.56 16.37 5.89
C GLY A 288 7.50 16.22 6.98
N THR A 289 6.46 17.06 6.93
CA THR A 289 5.49 17.27 8.03
C THR A 289 4.12 16.64 7.79
N GLY A 290 3.91 15.97 6.66
CA GLY A 290 2.58 15.48 6.24
C GLY A 290 2.06 14.23 6.94
N GLN A 291 2.84 13.61 7.84
CA GLN A 291 2.37 12.47 8.63
C GLN A 291 1.24 12.91 9.57
N PRO A 292 0.07 12.22 9.61
CA PRO A 292 -1.01 12.57 10.53
C PRO A 292 -0.58 12.56 12.01
N GLN A 293 0.42 11.76 12.36
CA GLN A 293 1.00 11.68 13.71
C GLN A 293 2.24 12.59 13.88
N TYR A 294 2.45 13.59 13.04
CA TYR A 294 3.64 14.45 13.07
C TYR A 294 3.87 15.15 14.43
N CYS A 295 2.82 15.75 15.00
CA CYS A 295 2.88 16.38 16.33
C CYS A 295 2.56 15.40 17.48
N HIS A 296 2.70 14.10 17.26
CA HIS A 296 2.39 13.10 18.29
C HIS A 296 3.23 13.29 19.56
N ALA A 297 2.55 13.15 20.70
CA ALA A 297 3.13 13.02 22.02
C ALA A 297 2.36 11.95 22.81
N CYS A 298 3.05 11.25 23.68
CA CYS A 298 2.47 10.32 24.64
C CYS A 298 3.42 10.18 25.83
N HIS A 299 2.98 9.45 26.86
CA HIS A 299 3.81 9.22 28.04
C HIS A 299 5.14 8.53 27.76
N ASP A 300 5.34 7.90 26.60
CA ASP A 300 6.61 7.24 26.26
C ASP A 300 7.59 8.16 25.54
N CYS A 301 7.12 9.11 24.72
CA CYS A 301 8.00 10.04 23.97
C CYS A 301 8.08 11.46 24.53
N LEU A 302 7.23 11.80 25.51
CA LEU A 302 7.24 13.06 26.24
C LEU A 302 7.28 12.75 27.75
N LYS A 303 8.28 13.28 28.45
CA LYS A 303 8.41 13.17 29.91
C LYS A 303 8.47 14.56 30.54
N PHE A 304 7.92 14.68 31.74
CA PHE A 304 8.00 15.89 32.55
C PHE A 304 8.90 15.62 33.76
N PHE A 305 9.71 16.59 34.13
CA PHE A 305 10.60 16.52 35.29
C PHE A 305 10.77 17.91 35.91
N ARG A 306 11.20 17.97 37.17
CA ARG A 306 11.50 19.24 37.83
C ARG A 306 12.99 19.53 37.73
N HIS A 307 13.33 20.77 37.40
CA HIS A 307 14.71 21.23 37.48
C HIS A 307 15.22 21.06 38.93
N PRO A 308 16.40 20.45 39.16
CA PRO A 308 16.92 20.16 40.50
C PRO A 308 16.93 21.41 41.40
N ASP A 309 17.48 22.51 40.89
CA ASP A 309 17.66 23.74 41.68
C ASP A 309 16.40 24.63 41.72
N THR A 310 15.82 24.95 40.56
CA THR A 310 14.74 25.95 40.45
C THR A 310 13.34 25.40 40.71
N GLN A 311 13.18 24.06 40.78
CA GLN A 311 11.89 23.37 40.90
C GLN A 311 10.89 23.66 39.76
N ARG A 312 11.30 24.40 38.72
CA ARG A 312 10.52 24.65 37.51
C ARG A 312 10.21 23.32 36.83
N LEU A 313 8.95 23.16 36.38
CA LEU A 313 8.55 22.01 35.58
C LEU A 313 9.13 22.18 34.17
N LEU A 314 9.88 21.18 33.73
CA LEU A 314 10.46 21.07 32.40
C LEU A 314 9.91 19.81 31.73
N TYR A 315 10.05 19.75 30.41
CA TYR A 315 9.72 18.56 29.64
C TYR A 315 10.88 18.15 28.75
N MET A 316 10.83 16.89 28.34
CA MET A 316 11.77 16.31 27.39
C MET A 316 11.00 15.47 26.39
N ARG A 317 11.26 15.75 25.12
CA ARG A 317 10.75 15.03 23.95
C ARG A 317 11.93 14.57 23.12
N GLY A 318 11.92 13.32 22.69
CA GLY A 318 13.02 12.81 21.87
C GLY A 318 12.59 11.85 20.79
N GLY A 319 13.41 11.80 19.74
CA GLY A 319 13.30 10.85 18.64
C GLY A 319 14.66 10.52 18.05
N THR A 320 14.69 9.46 17.27
CA THR A 320 15.89 8.89 16.66
C THR A 320 15.78 9.02 15.15
N THR A 321 16.88 9.42 14.50
CA THR A 321 17.03 9.33 13.05
C THR A 321 17.98 8.19 12.71
N ASP A 322 17.56 7.33 11.78
CA ASP A 322 18.39 6.19 11.34
C ASP A 322 18.02 5.76 9.91
N GLY A 323 18.97 5.15 9.23
CA GLY A 323 18.87 4.67 7.87
C GLY A 323 18.56 3.18 7.79
N VAL A 324 17.67 2.79 6.87
CA VAL A 324 17.42 1.39 6.53
C VAL A 324 17.68 1.15 5.05
N THR A 325 18.36 0.05 4.72
CA THR A 325 18.77 -0.32 3.36
C THR A 325 17.58 -0.85 2.53
N ASN A 326 16.55 -0.02 2.42
CA ASN A 326 15.53 -0.12 1.39
C ASN A 326 15.85 0.91 0.31
N GLY A 327 15.57 0.55 -0.93
CA GLY A 327 15.84 1.45 -2.03
C GLY A 327 15.25 0.98 -3.34
N HIS A 328 15.37 1.84 -4.34
CA HIS A 328 14.95 1.56 -5.69
C HIS A 328 16.06 1.91 -6.70
N PRO A 329 16.07 1.32 -7.90
CA PRO A 329 16.97 1.72 -8.98
C PRO A 329 16.92 3.22 -9.24
N ARG A 330 18.09 3.80 -9.50
CA ARG A 330 18.28 5.20 -9.89
C ARG A 330 19.19 5.29 -11.12
N CYS A 331 19.18 6.46 -11.76
CA CYS A 331 20.03 6.74 -12.91
C CYS A 331 21.52 6.47 -12.58
N LEU A 332 22.25 5.87 -13.52
CA LEU A 332 23.68 5.59 -13.39
C LEU A 332 24.54 6.87 -13.28
N VAL A 333 24.06 7.99 -13.81
CA VAL A 333 24.76 9.28 -13.71
C VAL A 333 24.83 9.72 -12.25
N ASP A 334 26.03 10.14 -11.84
CA ASP A 334 26.25 10.63 -10.48
C ASP A 334 25.46 11.93 -10.24
N LYS A 335 24.94 12.10 -9.03
CA LYS A 335 24.10 13.26 -8.64
C LYS A 335 22.80 13.47 -9.48
N CYS A 336 22.44 12.53 -10.36
CA CYS A 336 21.15 12.52 -11.03
C CYS A 336 20.05 11.88 -10.16
N GLN A 337 19.01 12.65 -9.84
CA GLN A 337 17.82 12.20 -9.09
C GLN A 337 16.57 12.06 -9.97
N MET A 338 16.69 12.30 -11.29
CA MET A 338 15.57 12.06 -12.21
C MET A 338 15.17 10.59 -12.19
N ARG A 339 13.85 10.35 -12.11
CA ARG A 339 13.29 9.01 -12.12
C ARG A 339 13.60 8.29 -13.44
N LEU A 340 13.74 6.98 -13.34
CA LEU A 340 13.77 6.10 -14.50
C LEU A 340 12.36 5.97 -15.08
N GLU A 341 12.26 5.72 -16.38
CA GLU A 341 10.97 5.44 -17.03
C GLU A 341 10.51 4.03 -16.64
N SER A 342 11.41 3.06 -16.73
CA SER A 342 11.24 1.71 -16.20
C SER A 342 12.24 1.44 -15.08
N MET A 343 11.82 0.65 -14.09
CA MET A 343 12.72 0.15 -13.05
C MET A 343 13.86 -0.70 -13.63
N LYS A 344 13.70 -1.22 -14.85
CA LYS A 344 14.69 -2.02 -15.58
C LYS A 344 15.76 -1.17 -16.27
N ASP A 345 15.57 0.14 -16.40
CA ASP A 345 16.50 1.02 -17.11
C ASP A 345 17.74 1.32 -16.27
N HIS A 346 18.84 1.66 -16.95
CA HIS A 346 20.06 2.17 -16.34
C HIS A 346 20.12 3.71 -16.32
N PHE A 347 19.45 4.36 -17.26
CA PHE A 347 19.48 5.81 -17.44
C PHE A 347 18.06 6.39 -17.44
N CYS A 348 17.91 7.59 -16.87
CA CYS A 348 16.66 8.34 -16.96
C CYS A 348 16.48 8.93 -18.38
N PRO A 349 15.28 9.43 -18.74
CA PRO A 349 15.03 9.99 -20.08
C PRO A 349 16.05 11.05 -20.55
N ALA A 350 16.50 11.94 -19.66
CA ALA A 350 17.53 12.94 -19.98
C ALA A 350 18.93 12.37 -20.28
N HIS A 351 19.23 11.17 -19.77
CA HIS A 351 20.53 10.51 -19.93
C HIS A 351 20.46 9.29 -20.84
N LEU A 352 19.35 9.10 -21.57
CA LEU A 352 19.15 7.96 -22.46
C LEU A 352 20.24 7.85 -23.54
N HIS A 353 20.79 8.99 -23.96
CA HIS A 353 21.90 9.07 -24.91
C HIS A 353 23.19 8.36 -24.41
N LEU A 354 23.34 8.13 -23.10
CA LEU A 354 24.49 7.39 -22.54
C LEU A 354 24.35 5.88 -22.68
N GLN A 355 23.19 5.36 -23.10
CA GLN A 355 22.99 3.93 -23.32
C GLN A 355 23.85 3.38 -24.46
N SER A 356 24.26 4.24 -25.41
CA SER A 356 25.18 3.88 -26.49
C SER A 356 26.66 4.08 -26.14
N VAL A 357 26.98 4.48 -24.91
CA VAL A 357 28.36 4.65 -24.42
C VAL A 357 28.87 3.34 -23.83
N CYS A 358 30.18 3.11 -23.92
CA CYS A 358 30.86 1.96 -23.34
C CYS A 358 30.54 1.80 -21.86
N LEU A 359 30.10 0.60 -21.44
CA LEU A 359 29.75 0.32 -20.04
C LEU A 359 30.96 0.18 -19.09
N ILE A 360 32.18 0.45 -19.55
CA ILE A 360 33.34 0.46 -18.66
C ILE A 360 33.35 1.79 -17.92
N ARG A 361 33.40 1.71 -16.58
CA ARG A 361 33.38 2.90 -15.73
C ARG A 361 34.53 3.85 -16.09
N GLY A 362 34.18 5.09 -16.45
CA GLY A 362 35.14 6.13 -16.85
C GLY A 362 35.53 6.12 -18.33
N CYS A 363 34.83 5.36 -19.18
CA CYS A 363 34.99 5.41 -20.62
C CYS A 363 33.84 6.18 -21.28
N ASP A 364 34.15 7.20 -22.08
CA ASP A 364 33.16 8.01 -22.79
C ASP A 364 33.05 7.67 -24.29
N LEU A 365 33.73 6.60 -24.74
CA LEU A 365 33.67 6.14 -26.13
C LEU A 365 32.36 5.40 -26.42
N GLN A 366 31.87 5.49 -27.65
CA GLN A 366 30.67 4.77 -28.09
C GLN A 366 30.91 3.24 -28.06
N ALA A 367 29.91 2.52 -27.58
CA ALA A 367 29.85 1.08 -27.69
C ALA A 367 29.69 0.68 -29.17
N GLU A 368 30.33 -0.42 -29.57
CA GLU A 368 30.10 -0.94 -30.92
C GLU A 368 28.71 -1.57 -31.04
N LYS A 369 28.17 -1.58 -32.26
CA LYS A 369 26.84 -2.14 -32.52
C LYS A 369 26.77 -3.61 -32.07
N GLY A 370 25.85 -3.90 -31.14
CA GLY A 370 25.65 -5.25 -30.58
C GLY A 370 26.65 -5.63 -29.49
N ARG A 371 27.48 -4.70 -29.00
CA ARG A 371 28.43 -4.89 -27.90
C ARG A 371 28.09 -3.98 -26.73
N LEU A 372 28.57 -4.35 -25.54
CA LEU A 372 28.46 -3.54 -24.32
C LEU A 372 29.62 -2.53 -24.18
N THR A 373 30.69 -2.74 -24.93
CA THR A 373 31.94 -1.98 -24.83
C THR A 373 32.36 -1.35 -26.16
N CYS A 374 33.26 -0.36 -26.08
CA CYS A 374 33.88 0.27 -27.25
C CYS A 374 34.94 -0.63 -27.88
N SER A 375 35.59 -0.12 -28.94
CA SER A 375 36.56 -0.89 -29.71
C SER A 375 37.88 -1.22 -28.98
N GLN A 376 38.14 -0.61 -27.82
CA GLN A 376 39.35 -0.82 -27.03
C GLN A 376 39.48 -2.28 -26.58
N LYS A 377 40.61 -2.90 -26.89
CA LYS A 377 40.86 -4.32 -26.61
C LYS A 377 40.67 -4.67 -25.12
N THR A 378 41.16 -3.84 -24.20
CA THR A 378 41.01 -4.06 -22.75
C THR A 378 39.56 -4.06 -22.28
N HIS A 379 38.68 -3.31 -22.94
CA HIS A 379 37.24 -3.27 -22.63
C HIS A 379 36.53 -4.49 -23.21
N ARG A 380 36.86 -4.85 -24.46
CA ARG A 380 36.33 -6.06 -25.11
C ARG A 380 36.69 -7.32 -24.34
N ASP A 381 37.94 -7.45 -23.92
CA ASP A 381 38.41 -8.61 -23.15
C ASP A 381 37.59 -8.77 -21.85
N LYS A 382 37.16 -7.67 -21.24
CA LYS A 382 36.31 -7.67 -20.04
C LYS A 382 34.87 -8.09 -20.31
N GLU A 383 34.30 -7.65 -21.43
CA GLU A 383 32.98 -8.10 -21.89
C GLU A 383 33.00 -9.61 -22.22
N GLU A 384 34.04 -10.09 -22.90
CA GLU A 384 34.20 -11.51 -23.24
C GLU A 384 34.39 -12.39 -22.00
N GLU A 385 35.16 -11.93 -21.01
CA GLU A 385 35.30 -12.61 -19.71
C GLU A 385 33.94 -12.76 -19.02
N TYR A 386 33.13 -11.69 -19.02
CA TYR A 386 31.78 -11.71 -18.45
C TYR A 386 30.85 -12.70 -19.19
N SER A 387 30.84 -12.69 -20.52
CA SER A 387 30.03 -13.60 -21.32
C SER A 387 30.35 -15.07 -21.02
N LYS A 388 31.64 -15.42 -20.94
CA LYS A 388 32.09 -16.78 -20.57
C LYS A 388 31.63 -17.18 -19.17
N GLN A 389 31.71 -16.27 -18.19
CA GLN A 389 31.22 -16.52 -16.84
C GLN A 389 29.71 -16.80 -16.83
N SER A 390 28.92 -16.01 -17.58
CA SER A 390 27.46 -16.21 -17.68
C SER A 390 27.07 -17.57 -18.28
N GLU A 391 27.75 -18.01 -19.35
CA GLU A 391 27.51 -19.30 -19.99
C GLU A 391 27.84 -20.46 -19.04
N SER A 392 28.93 -20.33 -18.27
CA SER A 392 29.31 -21.34 -17.27
C SER A 392 28.29 -21.46 -16.13
N ALA A 393 27.69 -20.36 -15.70
CA ALA A 393 26.65 -20.35 -14.67
C ALA A 393 25.36 -21.02 -15.16
N PHE A 394 24.93 -20.74 -16.40
CA PHE A 394 23.77 -21.41 -17.01
C PHE A 394 24.00 -22.92 -17.22
N SER A 395 25.21 -23.31 -17.62
CA SER A 395 25.60 -24.72 -17.74
C SER A 395 25.55 -25.43 -16.38
N ASP A 396 26.03 -24.80 -15.30
CA ASP A 396 25.97 -25.36 -13.95
C ASP A 396 24.52 -25.48 -13.43
N LEU A 397 23.67 -24.47 -13.65
CA LEU A 397 22.26 -24.52 -13.29
C LEU A 397 21.52 -25.63 -14.06
N THR A 398 21.77 -25.77 -15.36
CA THR A 398 21.21 -26.84 -16.20
C THR A 398 21.66 -28.22 -15.70
N ARG A 399 22.93 -28.36 -15.32
CA ARG A 399 23.47 -29.59 -14.73
C ARG A 399 22.80 -29.98 -13.41
N ARG A 400 22.50 -28.99 -12.54
CA ARG A 400 21.79 -29.22 -11.27
C ARG A 400 20.35 -29.64 -11.51
N LEU A 401 19.64 -28.94 -12.39
CA LEU A 401 18.26 -29.26 -12.75
C LEU A 401 18.11 -30.68 -13.32
N ASN A 402 19.08 -31.11 -14.13
CA ASN A 402 19.11 -32.46 -14.69
C ASN A 402 19.46 -33.55 -13.65
N LYS A 403 20.13 -33.21 -12.55
CA LYS A 403 20.40 -34.15 -11.45
C LYS A 403 19.19 -34.36 -10.53
N ASP A 404 18.31 -33.37 -10.40
CA ASP A 404 17.12 -33.46 -9.55
C ASP A 404 15.96 -34.24 -10.19
N ASN A 405 16.07 -34.59 -11.49
CA ASN A 405 15.11 -35.42 -12.22
C ASN A 405 15.39 -36.95 -12.17
N VAL A 406 16.32 -37.42 -11.32
CA VAL A 406 16.57 -38.85 -11.12
C VAL A 406 15.91 -39.35 -9.83
N PRO A 407 14.99 -40.33 -9.87
CA PRO A 407 14.39 -40.90 -8.66
C PRO A 407 15.48 -41.55 -7.79
N ARG A 408 15.75 -41.01 -6.60
CA ARG A 408 16.71 -41.60 -5.66
C ARG A 408 16.03 -42.64 -4.77
N THR A 409 16.09 -43.90 -5.18
CA THR A 409 16.00 -45.04 -4.25
C THR A 409 17.37 -45.30 -3.64
N SER A 410 17.59 -44.89 -2.39
CA SER A 410 18.42 -45.60 -1.41
C SER A 410 18.61 -44.76 -0.15
N ARG A 411 18.15 -45.32 0.98
CA ARG A 411 18.46 -44.87 2.35
C ARG A 411 19.97 -44.99 2.60
N ARG A 412 20.61 -43.90 3.03
CA ARG A 412 21.79 -43.96 3.89
C ARG A 412 21.62 -43.08 5.13
N LYS A 413 22.04 -43.64 6.26
CA LYS A 413 21.88 -43.18 7.64
C LYS A 413 22.61 -41.86 7.95
N PRO A 414 22.19 -41.14 9.00
CA PRO A 414 22.67 -39.79 9.31
C PRO A 414 24.00 -39.83 10.05
N SER A 415 24.95 -38.97 9.65
CA SER A 415 26.13 -38.65 10.45
C SER A 415 26.12 -37.16 10.79
N SER A 416 25.98 -36.90 12.10
CA SER A 416 26.34 -35.70 12.88
C SER A 416 26.06 -34.31 12.30
N LEU A 417 25.15 -33.60 12.97
CA LEU A 417 24.84 -32.18 12.80
C LEU A 417 26.12 -31.32 12.72
N SER A 418 26.29 -30.66 11.58
CA SER A 418 26.80 -29.29 11.56
C SER A 418 25.70 -28.42 10.93
N THR A 419 25.24 -27.45 11.70
CA THR A 419 24.19 -26.51 11.31
C THR A 419 24.75 -25.58 10.24
N GLN A 420 24.75 -26.02 8.97
CA GLN A 420 24.93 -25.12 7.84
C GLN A 420 23.60 -24.42 7.56
N LYS A 421 23.50 -23.17 8.03
CA LYS A 421 22.54 -22.18 7.57
C LYS A 421 22.54 -22.19 6.03
N ALA A 422 21.38 -22.44 5.44
CA ALA A 422 21.14 -22.20 4.03
C ALA A 422 21.42 -20.72 3.72
N SER A 423 22.54 -20.45 3.07
CA SER A 423 22.93 -19.12 2.62
C SER A 423 22.13 -18.74 1.37
N ASN A 424 20.91 -18.26 1.56
CA ASN A 424 20.28 -17.36 0.59
C ASN A 424 20.90 -15.97 0.79
N HIS A 425 22.14 -15.80 0.33
CA HIS A 425 22.78 -14.50 0.21
C HIS A 425 23.14 -14.28 -1.26
N SER A 426 22.19 -13.71 -2.02
CA SER A 426 22.56 -12.72 -3.02
C SER A 426 23.03 -11.49 -2.23
N THR A 427 24.31 -11.48 -1.88
CA THR A 427 24.96 -10.38 -1.19
C THR A 427 24.82 -9.13 -2.05
N PHE A 428 24.02 -8.18 -1.58
CA PHE A 428 23.95 -6.82 -2.09
C PHE A 428 25.34 -6.20 -1.96
N ILE A 429 26.07 -6.04 -3.07
CA ILE A 429 27.26 -5.21 -3.09
C ILE A 429 26.77 -3.77 -3.24
N ALA A 430 26.46 -3.14 -2.10
CA ALA A 430 26.51 -1.70 -2.00
C ALA A 430 27.97 -1.29 -2.18
N SER A 431 28.38 -0.87 -3.38
CA SER A 431 29.71 -0.29 -3.59
C SER A 431 29.73 1.16 -3.10
N SER A 432 29.68 1.32 -1.78
CA SER A 432 30.08 2.52 -1.05
C SER A 432 31.43 2.24 -0.40
N GLY A 433 32.49 2.52 -1.17
CA GLY A 433 33.87 2.40 -0.71
C GLY A 433 34.78 3.12 -1.70
N THR A 434 35.38 4.22 -1.26
CA THR A 434 36.55 4.83 -1.89
C THR A 434 37.75 3.90 -1.66
N GLU A 435 37.91 2.88 -2.51
CA GLU A 435 39.14 2.11 -2.56
C GLU A 435 40.18 2.88 -3.39
N SER A 436 41.09 3.54 -2.69
CA SER A 436 42.37 3.97 -3.27
C SER A 436 43.26 2.73 -3.45
N GLY A 437 43.28 2.16 -4.65
CA GLY A 437 44.20 1.07 -5.00
C GLY A 437 43.96 0.54 -6.41
N THR A 438 44.85 0.87 -7.34
CA THR A 438 44.95 0.36 -8.74
C THR A 438 43.62 0.16 -9.49
N SER A 439 43.32 1.07 -10.43
CA SER A 439 42.10 1.08 -11.27
C SER A 439 41.83 -0.26 -11.97
N LYS A 440 41.11 -1.18 -11.31
CA LYS A 440 40.53 -2.34 -11.97
C LYS A 440 39.42 -1.84 -12.88
N LEU A 441 39.54 -2.10 -14.19
CA LEU A 441 38.49 -1.86 -15.17
C LEU A 441 37.20 -2.57 -14.71
N LYS A 442 36.17 -1.79 -14.39
CA LYS A 442 34.89 -2.30 -13.87
C LYS A 442 33.80 -2.10 -14.92
N LEU A 443 33.21 -3.20 -15.38
CA LEU A 443 32.05 -3.20 -16.27
C LEU A 443 30.78 -2.91 -15.45
N GLN A 444 30.07 -1.85 -15.80
CA GLN A 444 28.93 -1.32 -15.05
C GLN A 444 27.62 -1.96 -15.51
N LEU A 445 27.46 -3.25 -15.18
CA LEU A 445 26.29 -4.04 -15.56
C LEU A 445 25.11 -3.84 -14.63
N THR A 446 25.38 -3.56 -13.35
CA THR A 446 24.36 -3.39 -12.33
C THR A 446 23.81 -1.97 -12.37
N ARG A 447 22.50 -1.86 -12.07
CA ARG A 447 21.85 -0.58 -11.81
C ARG A 447 22.42 0.02 -10.52
N ASN A 448 22.50 1.36 -10.46
CA ASN A 448 22.71 2.06 -9.20
C ASN A 448 21.40 2.04 -8.43
N TRP A 449 21.49 1.92 -7.11
CA TRP A 449 20.35 1.98 -6.22
C TRP A 449 20.45 3.26 -5.38
N THR A 450 19.31 3.71 -4.87
CA THR A 450 19.31 4.66 -3.76
C THR A 450 20.05 4.06 -2.56
N HIS A 451 20.63 4.90 -1.73
CA HIS A 451 21.48 4.49 -0.62
C HIS A 451 20.66 3.85 0.50
N ASN A 452 19.70 4.60 1.04
CA ASN A 452 18.83 4.15 2.12
C ASN A 452 17.52 4.95 2.15
N GLU A 453 16.56 4.45 2.92
CA GLU A 453 15.45 5.25 3.44
C GLU A 453 15.85 5.77 4.82
N GLN A 454 15.80 7.08 5.02
CA GLN A 454 16.03 7.72 6.31
C GLN A 454 14.68 7.89 7.02
N LEU A 455 14.58 7.44 8.26
CA LEU A 455 13.39 7.62 9.10
C LEU A 455 13.68 8.56 10.25
N PHE A 456 12.66 9.30 10.69
CA PHE A 456 12.63 9.92 12.01
C PHE A 456 11.54 9.27 12.86
N VAL A 457 11.94 8.62 13.94
CA VAL A 457 11.09 7.81 14.81
C VAL A 457 11.09 8.44 16.20
N LEU A 458 9.92 8.82 16.71
CA LEU A 458 9.80 9.25 18.10
C LEU A 458 10.17 8.10 19.04
N SER A 459 10.69 8.41 20.23
CA SER A 459 11.10 7.42 21.23
C SER A 459 9.99 6.45 21.68
N CYS A 460 8.72 6.75 21.37
CA CYS A 460 7.61 5.82 21.58
C CYS A 460 7.46 4.77 20.45
N GLY A 461 8.03 5.00 19.26
CA GLY A 461 7.93 4.12 18.08
C GLY A 461 7.10 4.68 16.93
N VAL A 462 6.46 5.83 17.10
CA VAL A 462 5.72 6.53 16.04
C VAL A 462 6.70 7.14 15.03
N ILE A 463 6.52 6.85 13.75
CA ILE A 463 7.36 7.38 12.68
C ILE A 463 6.72 8.67 12.17
N ILE A 464 7.43 9.79 12.23
CA ILE A 464 6.85 11.09 11.84
C ILE A 464 7.36 11.59 10.49
N SER A 465 8.44 11.01 9.95
CA SER A 465 8.93 11.37 8.63
C SER A 465 9.81 10.29 8.02
N ARG A 466 9.88 10.29 6.69
CA ARG A 466 10.73 9.44 5.86
C ARG A 466 11.32 10.27 4.73
N SER A 467 12.54 9.95 4.31
CA SER A 467 13.12 10.46 3.06
C SER A 467 14.04 9.43 2.41
N THR A 468 13.97 9.31 1.08
CA THR A 468 14.94 8.51 0.32
C THR A 468 16.26 9.27 0.16
N PHE A 469 17.37 8.65 0.53
CA PHE A 469 18.72 9.17 0.31
C PHE A 469 19.34 8.51 -0.92
N PHE A 470 19.79 9.31 -1.89
CA PHE A 470 20.18 8.79 -3.20
C PHE A 470 21.64 8.33 -3.30
N TYR A 471 22.56 8.93 -2.52
CA TYR A 471 24.01 8.75 -2.71
C TYR A 471 24.73 8.32 -1.44
N SER A 472 24.41 8.96 -0.33
CA SER A 472 25.05 8.69 0.95
C SER A 472 24.17 9.14 2.11
N GLU A 473 24.36 8.47 3.24
CA GLU A 473 23.96 8.94 4.56
C GLU A 473 25.01 9.91 5.13
N GLY A 474 25.35 10.93 4.33
CA GLY A 474 26.27 11.98 4.76
C GLY A 474 25.61 12.91 5.79
N VAL A 475 26.42 13.47 6.70
CA VAL A 475 25.96 14.45 7.71
C VAL A 475 25.21 15.65 7.11
N ALA A 476 25.59 16.08 5.90
CA ALA A 476 24.87 17.12 5.17
C ALA A 476 23.45 16.67 4.75
N SER A 477 23.29 15.44 4.24
CA SER A 477 21.99 14.88 3.89
C SER A 477 21.08 14.76 5.12
N VAL A 478 21.64 14.29 6.25
CA VAL A 478 20.90 14.18 7.52
C VAL A 478 20.50 15.56 8.04
N LYS A 479 21.38 16.56 7.95
CA LYS A 479 21.04 17.95 8.31
C LYS A 479 19.84 18.47 7.52
N GLU A 480 19.88 18.32 6.18
CA GLU A 480 18.78 18.77 5.31
C GLU A 480 17.50 17.97 5.56
N PHE A 481 17.61 16.67 5.82
CA PHE A 481 16.48 15.85 6.24
C PHE A 481 15.85 16.39 7.53
N LEU A 482 16.64 16.59 8.59
CA LEU A 482 16.14 17.10 9.87
C LEU A 482 15.50 18.48 9.73
N LYS A 483 16.03 19.37 8.88
CA LYS A 483 15.40 20.66 8.56
C LYS A 483 14.08 20.53 7.78
N ARG A 484 13.90 19.48 7.00
CA ARG A 484 12.61 19.18 6.33
C ARG A 484 11.61 18.55 7.29
N VAL A 485 12.07 17.69 8.21
CA VAL A 485 11.22 17.10 9.25
C VAL A 485 10.76 18.20 10.20
N PHE A 486 11.69 19.04 10.68
CA PHE A 486 11.41 20.15 11.58
C PHE A 486 11.77 21.44 10.87
N PRO A 487 10.87 22.02 10.06
CA PRO A 487 11.13 23.27 9.33
C PRO A 487 11.04 24.51 10.23
N TRP A 488 10.56 24.34 11.46
CA TRP A 488 10.50 25.40 12.46
C TRP A 488 11.28 25.02 13.73
N PRO A 489 12.04 25.95 14.34
CA PRO A 489 12.81 25.65 15.55
C PRO A 489 11.95 25.20 16.73
N TRP A 490 10.74 25.73 16.87
CA TRP A 490 9.84 25.44 17.99
C TRP A 490 9.20 24.05 17.95
N VAL A 491 9.29 23.32 16.83
CA VAL A 491 8.82 21.93 16.74
C VAL A 491 9.94 20.90 16.91
N LEU A 492 11.19 21.36 17.01
CA LEU A 492 12.32 20.49 17.28
C LEU A 492 12.10 19.75 18.61
N PRO A 493 12.38 18.44 18.68
CA PRO A 493 12.42 17.75 19.95
C PRO A 493 13.61 18.26 20.76
N THR A 494 13.49 18.21 22.09
CA THR A 494 14.60 18.57 22.99
C THR A 494 15.84 17.69 22.77
N HIS A 495 15.64 16.45 22.31
CA HIS A 495 16.67 15.45 22.09
C HIS A 495 16.52 14.79 20.72
N ILE A 496 17.63 14.68 19.98
CA ILE A 496 17.71 13.86 18.76
C ILE A 496 18.82 12.83 18.96
N PHE A 497 18.45 11.56 18.81
CA PHE A 497 19.39 10.45 18.81
C PHE A 497 19.83 10.13 17.38
N TYR A 498 21.14 9.98 17.17
CA TYR A 498 21.71 9.61 15.88
C TYR A 498 23.08 8.96 16.11
N ASP A 499 23.33 7.81 15.50
CA ASP A 499 24.60 7.09 15.59
C ASP A 499 25.80 7.98 15.27
N ASN A 500 25.64 8.83 14.26
CA ASN A 500 26.68 9.76 13.83
C ASN A 500 26.42 11.22 14.29
N ALA A 501 25.87 11.39 15.50
CA ALA A 501 25.59 12.70 16.09
C ALA A 501 26.84 13.57 16.25
N CYS A 502 27.99 12.95 16.54
CA CYS A 502 29.25 13.68 16.74
C CYS A 502 29.76 14.35 15.46
N HIS A 503 29.79 13.65 14.32
CA HIS A 503 30.16 14.28 13.05
C HIS A 503 29.09 15.24 12.55
N LEU A 504 27.80 15.01 12.87
CA LEU A 504 26.75 15.99 12.61
C LEU A 504 27.03 17.29 13.37
N LEU A 505 27.31 17.22 14.68
CA LEU A 505 27.62 18.40 15.48
C LEU A 505 28.89 19.12 15.00
N GLN A 506 29.95 18.38 14.64
CA GLN A 506 31.15 18.97 14.02
C GLN A 506 30.82 19.72 12.73
N HIS A 507 29.99 19.14 11.86
CA HIS A 507 29.54 19.77 10.63
C HIS A 507 28.70 21.03 10.88
N LEU A 508 27.81 21.00 11.88
CA LEU A 508 27.01 22.16 12.27
C LEU A 508 27.91 23.31 12.79
N ASN A 509 28.88 22.99 13.64
CA ASN A 509 29.84 23.97 14.16
C ASN A 509 30.72 24.54 13.03
N ALA A 510 31.20 23.70 12.12
CA ALA A 510 32.02 24.13 10.99
C ALA A 510 31.25 24.99 9.97
N THR A 511 29.93 24.84 9.90
CA THR A 511 29.05 25.62 9.01
C THR A 511 28.35 26.78 9.71
N ASP A 512 28.65 27.03 10.99
CA ASP A 512 27.98 28.02 11.87
C ASP A 512 26.44 27.94 11.81
N ASP A 513 25.91 26.72 11.73
CA ASP A 513 24.48 26.49 11.59
C ASP A 513 23.80 26.50 12.96
N SER A 514 23.26 27.66 13.32
CA SER A 514 22.63 27.89 14.63
C SER A 514 21.27 27.22 14.84
N TYR A 515 20.71 26.59 13.80
CA TYR A 515 19.35 26.06 13.81
C TYR A 515 19.07 25.02 14.91
N PHE A 516 20.07 24.18 15.23
CA PHE A 516 19.94 23.09 16.21
C PHE A 516 20.50 23.45 17.60
N LYS A 517 20.80 24.72 17.89
CA LYS A 517 21.40 25.14 19.18
C LYS A 517 20.53 24.83 20.39
N SER A 518 19.20 24.76 20.22
CA SER A 518 18.24 24.41 21.27
C SER A 518 18.05 22.89 21.47
N VAL A 519 18.75 22.06 20.69
CA VAL A 519 18.57 20.60 20.65
C VAL A 519 19.79 19.88 21.20
N ARG A 520 19.57 18.89 22.07
CA ARG A 520 20.61 17.98 22.52
C ARG A 520 20.78 16.86 21.51
N LEU A 521 21.90 16.88 20.79
CA LEU A 521 22.30 15.79 19.89
C LEU A 521 23.04 14.72 20.70
N ALA A 522 22.46 13.52 20.78
CA ALA A 522 23.03 12.40 21.52
C ALA A 522 23.32 11.24 20.56
N VAL A 523 24.43 10.53 20.79
CA VAL A 523 24.67 9.24 20.13
C VAL A 523 23.73 8.19 20.73
N ASP A 524 23.25 7.24 19.92
CA ASP A 524 22.44 6.14 20.46
C ASP A 524 23.21 5.36 21.55
N VAL A 525 22.53 4.93 22.62
CA VAL A 525 23.17 4.26 23.76
C VAL A 525 23.87 2.95 23.35
N PHE A 526 23.31 2.19 22.42
CA PHE A 526 23.93 0.97 21.92
C PHE A 526 25.18 1.32 21.09
N HIS A 527 25.09 2.31 20.21
CA HIS A 527 26.24 2.78 19.43
C HIS A 527 27.37 3.31 20.33
N ALA A 528 27.02 4.14 21.31
CA ALA A 528 27.92 4.64 22.36
C ALA A 528 28.64 3.52 23.10
N ARG A 529 27.96 2.42 23.39
CA ARG A 529 28.53 1.29 24.14
C ARG A 529 29.44 0.39 23.30
N HIS A 530 29.12 0.20 22.03
CA HIS A 530 29.76 -0.83 21.19
C HIS A 530 30.77 -0.31 20.18
N HIS A 531 30.65 0.96 19.77
CA HIS A 531 31.45 1.53 18.69
C HIS A 531 32.38 2.65 19.12
N HIS A 532 32.17 3.24 20.30
CA HIS A 532 33.05 4.28 20.82
C HIS A 532 34.09 3.73 21.81
N LYS A 533 35.36 4.14 21.63
CA LYS A 533 36.45 3.82 22.57
C LYS A 533 36.72 5.01 23.48
N GLU A 534 37.01 4.76 24.75
CA GLU A 534 37.31 5.81 25.75
C GLU A 534 38.41 6.77 25.28
N ASP A 535 39.46 6.26 24.63
CA ASP A 535 40.65 7.03 24.24
C ASP A 535 40.63 7.62 22.81
N GLY A 536 39.68 7.19 21.95
CA GLY A 536 39.67 7.54 20.52
C GLY A 536 38.65 8.60 20.12
N ASP A 537 37.56 8.72 20.88
CA ASP A 537 36.38 9.52 20.50
C ASP A 537 36.15 10.71 21.44
N THR A 538 37.22 11.44 21.78
CA THR A 538 37.20 12.54 22.75
C THR A 538 36.11 13.56 22.46
N PHE A 539 35.92 13.94 21.19
CA PHE A 539 34.87 14.90 20.80
C PHE A 539 33.47 14.35 21.10
N CYS A 540 33.20 13.09 20.73
CA CYS A 540 31.91 12.44 20.98
C CYS A 540 31.63 12.33 22.48
N ASN A 541 32.61 11.85 23.25
CA ASN A 541 32.51 11.68 24.70
C ASN A 541 32.27 13.00 25.45
N THR A 542 32.75 14.11 24.91
CA THR A 542 32.61 15.44 25.53
C THR A 542 31.29 16.14 25.18
N ASN A 543 30.70 15.85 24.01
CA ASN A 543 29.58 16.64 23.48
C ASN A 543 28.29 15.85 23.24
N ASN A 544 28.37 14.56 22.92
CA ASN A 544 27.23 13.78 22.42
C ASN A 544 26.99 12.48 23.21
N ASN A 545 27.77 12.21 24.26
CA ASN A 545 27.56 11.05 25.11
C ASN A 545 26.23 11.19 25.87
N PRO A 546 25.29 10.24 25.76
CA PRO A 546 24.02 10.27 26.48
C PRO A 546 24.13 10.47 28.00
N ALA A 547 25.24 10.04 28.61
CA ALA A 547 25.49 10.20 30.04
C ALA A 547 25.69 11.66 30.47
N LEU A 548 25.95 12.58 29.54
CA LEU A 548 26.06 14.03 29.79
C LEU A 548 24.71 14.69 30.04
N PHE A 549 23.59 13.98 29.83
CA PHE A 549 22.24 14.51 29.96
C PHE A 549 21.53 13.81 31.13
N PRO A 550 21.61 14.35 32.37
CA PRO A 550 21.08 13.70 33.57
C PRO A 550 19.58 13.39 33.49
N GLU A 551 18.81 14.23 32.81
CA GLU A 551 17.37 14.06 32.60
C GLU A 551 17.01 12.80 31.78
N LEU A 552 17.98 12.25 31.02
CA LEU A 552 17.80 10.98 30.32
C LEU A 552 17.80 9.77 31.27
N ARG A 553 18.09 9.94 32.57
CA ARG A 553 18.18 8.87 33.57
C ARG A 553 17.02 8.97 34.56
N ILE A 554 16.17 7.93 34.65
CA ILE A 554 15.06 7.88 35.63
C ILE A 554 15.58 7.40 37.01
N THR A 555 16.35 6.32 37.00
CA THR A 555 16.99 5.67 38.16
C THR A 555 18.30 5.05 37.69
N GLU A 556 19.18 4.59 38.60
CA GLU A 556 20.41 3.88 38.20
C GLU A 556 20.09 2.74 37.21
N GLY A 557 20.65 2.86 35.99
CA GLY A 557 20.52 1.85 34.93
C GLY A 557 19.29 1.93 34.03
N LYS A 558 18.33 2.84 34.24
CA LYS A 558 17.11 2.94 33.40
C LYS A 558 16.99 4.29 32.67
N TRP A 559 17.03 4.22 31.33
CA TRP A 559 16.86 5.37 30.44
C TRP A 559 15.39 5.81 30.36
N SER A 560 15.17 7.12 30.27
CA SER A 560 13.84 7.72 30.23
C SER A 560 13.22 7.73 28.84
N LEU A 561 14.04 7.83 27.80
CA LEU A 561 13.65 7.71 26.39
C LEU A 561 14.33 6.50 25.76
N ASN A 562 13.61 5.81 24.89
CA ASN A 562 14.16 4.68 24.13
C ASN A 562 14.91 5.21 22.89
N SER A 563 16.24 5.28 22.96
CA SER A 563 17.06 5.70 21.81
C SER A 563 17.14 4.62 20.73
N SER A 564 17.09 3.34 21.11
CA SER A 564 17.21 2.17 20.21
C SER A 564 15.90 1.77 19.50
N ILE A 565 14.88 2.63 19.55
CA ILE A 565 13.58 2.36 18.91
C ILE A 565 13.67 2.29 17.38
N ALA A 566 14.64 3.00 16.80
CA ALA A 566 14.86 3.04 15.36
C ALA A 566 15.28 1.67 14.82
N GLU A 567 16.14 0.93 15.52
CA GLU A 567 16.57 -0.41 15.11
C GLU A 567 15.39 -1.37 14.93
N GLN A 568 14.50 -1.46 15.93
CA GLN A 568 13.30 -2.30 15.86
C GLN A 568 12.36 -1.85 14.74
N THR A 569 12.25 -0.54 14.54
CA THR A 569 11.44 0.05 13.47
C THR A 569 12.02 -0.26 12.09
N ASN A 570 13.34 -0.25 11.96
CA ASN A 570 14.08 -0.56 10.73
C ASN A 570 13.99 -2.03 10.36
N VAL A 571 13.92 -2.96 11.32
CA VAL A 571 13.64 -4.38 11.04
C VAL A 571 12.26 -4.54 10.39
N TRP A 572 11.23 -3.90 10.96
CA TRP A 572 9.88 -3.90 10.37
C TRP A 572 9.87 -3.24 8.99
N PHE A 573 10.53 -2.10 8.84
CA PHE A 573 10.54 -1.36 7.58
C PHE A 573 11.33 -2.09 6.48
N GLY A 574 12.46 -2.71 6.83
CA GLY A 574 13.33 -3.46 5.92
C GLY A 574 12.63 -4.65 5.26
N ALA A 575 11.66 -5.26 5.93
CA ALA A 575 10.91 -6.40 5.40
C ALA A 575 10.02 -6.05 4.18
N PHE A 576 9.80 -4.76 3.88
CA PHE A 576 9.08 -4.34 2.65
C PHE A 576 9.91 -4.46 1.37
N GLN A 577 11.23 -4.64 1.46
CA GLN A 577 12.14 -4.61 0.30
C GLN A 577 11.71 -5.55 -0.84
N ALA A 578 11.23 -6.75 -0.52
CA ALA A 578 10.80 -7.72 -1.52
C ALA A 578 9.53 -7.25 -2.28
N MET A 579 8.61 -6.58 -1.60
CA MET A 579 7.37 -6.07 -2.20
C MET A 579 7.60 -4.83 -3.06
N THR A 580 8.50 -3.94 -2.64
CA THR A 580 8.70 -2.65 -3.31
C THR A 580 9.66 -2.72 -4.51
N ARG A 581 10.36 -3.83 -4.69
CA ARG A 581 11.45 -4.01 -5.66
C ARG A 581 11.13 -3.64 -7.10
N GLU A 582 9.91 -3.96 -7.55
CA GLU A 582 9.47 -3.76 -8.94
C GLU A 582 8.45 -2.61 -9.08
N MET A 583 8.20 -1.85 -8.01
CA MET A 583 7.27 -0.71 -8.07
C MET A 583 7.91 0.48 -8.79
N SER A 584 7.12 1.21 -9.58
CA SER A 584 7.51 2.54 -10.05
C SER A 584 7.83 3.47 -8.87
N VAL A 585 8.68 4.48 -9.07
CA VAL A 585 9.06 5.42 -7.99
C VAL A 585 7.85 6.07 -7.28
N PRO A 586 6.78 6.50 -7.97
CA PRO A 586 5.58 7.03 -7.31
C PRO A 586 4.90 5.99 -6.41
N ARG A 587 4.74 4.75 -6.91
CA ARG A 587 4.16 3.62 -6.16
C ARG A 587 5.03 3.20 -4.98
N TYR A 588 6.35 3.12 -5.16
CA TYR A 588 7.33 2.80 -4.13
C TYR A 588 7.20 3.74 -2.93
N ASN A 589 7.25 5.05 -3.18
CA ASN A 589 7.18 6.05 -2.13
C ASN A 589 5.81 6.03 -1.43
N PHE A 590 4.74 6.00 -2.23
CA PHE A 590 3.40 6.01 -1.70
C PHE A 590 3.11 4.79 -0.83
N PHE A 591 3.53 3.60 -1.29
CA PHE A 591 3.36 2.34 -0.57
C PHE A 591 4.04 2.39 0.79
N LEU A 592 5.31 2.80 0.85
CA LEU A 592 6.06 2.87 2.12
C LEU A 592 5.43 3.88 3.09
N ASP A 593 4.99 5.04 2.60
CA ASP A 593 4.30 6.03 3.43
C ASP A 593 2.94 5.53 3.93
N GLU A 594 2.22 4.76 3.11
CA GLU A 594 0.96 4.15 3.51
C GLU A 594 1.17 3.04 4.55
N MET A 595 2.24 2.25 4.44
CA MET A 595 2.62 1.26 5.45
C MET A 595 2.95 1.93 6.79
N ILE A 596 3.67 3.06 6.77
CA ILE A 596 3.94 3.86 7.97
C ILE A 596 2.62 4.37 8.57
N LEU A 597 1.72 4.89 7.74
CA LEU A 597 0.43 5.42 8.18
C LEU A 597 -0.41 4.34 8.87
N ILE A 598 -0.59 3.18 8.23
CA ILE A 598 -1.35 2.05 8.80
C ILE A 598 -0.71 1.58 10.12
N ARG A 599 0.63 1.47 10.16
CA ARG A 599 1.35 1.08 11.38
C ARG A 599 1.12 2.10 12.50
N ASN A 600 1.25 3.39 12.21
CA ASN A 600 1.06 4.45 13.19
C ASN A 600 -0.37 4.45 13.73
N GLU A 601 -1.39 4.32 12.88
CA GLU A 601 -2.80 4.21 13.30
C GLU A 601 -3.00 3.03 14.26
N TRP A 602 -2.50 1.84 13.92
CA TRP A 602 -2.55 0.67 14.79
C TRP A 602 -1.79 0.87 16.11
N PHE A 603 -0.59 1.44 16.04
CA PHE A 603 0.31 1.61 17.17
C PHE A 603 -0.19 2.65 18.17
N VAL A 604 -0.82 3.73 17.70
CA VAL A 604 -1.48 4.72 18.57
C VAL A 604 -2.68 4.09 19.28
N GLY A 605 -3.50 3.30 18.60
CA GLY A 605 -4.59 2.56 19.25
C GLY A 605 -4.10 1.54 20.29
N GLU A 606 -2.91 0.95 20.08
CA GLU A 606 -2.24 0.10 21.08
C GLU A 606 -1.78 0.90 22.31
N GLN A 607 -1.25 2.10 22.10
CA GLN A 607 -0.85 3.01 23.17
C GLN A 607 -2.04 3.46 24.02
N GLU A 608 -3.18 3.79 23.40
CA GLU A 608 -4.43 4.12 24.11
C GLU A 608 -4.87 2.95 25.01
N ARG A 609 -4.90 1.73 24.46
CA ARG A 609 -5.25 0.52 25.21
C ARG A 609 -4.29 0.22 26.37
N LYS A 610 -3.03 0.64 26.25
CA LYS A 610 -2.00 0.54 27.31
C LYS A 610 -2.00 1.72 28.27
N GLY A 611 -2.93 2.68 28.16
CA GLY A 611 -3.01 3.84 29.03
C GLY A 611 -1.84 4.83 28.88
N LYS A 612 -1.19 4.86 27.70
CA LYS A 612 -0.05 5.75 27.42
C LYS A 612 -0.46 7.18 27.06
N GLN A 613 -1.77 7.44 26.98
CA GLN A 613 -2.37 8.74 26.71
C GLN A 613 -1.73 9.45 25.50
N PRO A 614 -1.88 8.92 24.28
CA PRO A 614 -1.43 9.64 23.10
C PRO A 614 -2.29 10.87 22.85
N PHE A 615 -1.66 11.97 22.45
CA PHE A 615 -2.30 13.22 22.06
C PHE A 615 -1.44 13.95 21.02
N MET A 616 -2.01 14.99 20.42
CA MET A 616 -1.29 15.84 19.46
C MET A 616 -0.88 17.13 20.16
N LEU A 617 0.40 17.50 20.05
CA LEU A 617 0.89 18.80 20.52
C LEU A 617 0.23 19.91 19.69
N ASP A 618 -0.19 20.97 20.39
CA ASP A 618 -0.72 22.17 19.75
C ASP A 618 0.42 23.00 19.17
N PHE A 619 0.38 23.19 17.86
CA PHE A 619 1.40 23.90 17.11
C PHE A 619 1.50 25.37 17.51
N GLU A 620 0.37 26.04 17.76
CA GLU A 620 0.37 27.46 18.16
C GLU A 620 0.87 27.63 19.60
N ALA A 621 0.58 26.67 20.47
CA ALA A 621 1.12 26.66 21.84
C ALA A 621 2.66 26.52 21.83
N LEU A 622 3.21 25.59 21.06
CA LEU A 622 4.67 25.42 20.91
C LEU A 622 5.35 26.70 20.39
N LYS A 623 4.72 27.35 19.41
CA LYS A 623 5.23 28.61 18.84
C LYS A 623 5.19 29.75 19.86
N ALA A 624 4.11 29.86 20.62
CA ALA A 624 3.98 30.88 21.66
C ALA A 624 5.01 30.70 22.78
N GLU A 625 5.23 29.46 23.23
CA GLU A 625 6.27 29.11 24.21
C GLU A 625 7.67 29.47 23.69
N TRP A 626 7.98 29.11 22.44
CA TRP A 626 9.27 29.44 21.82
C TRP A 626 9.54 30.94 21.79
N ASN A 627 8.57 31.74 21.35
CA ASN A 627 8.71 33.20 21.29
C ASN A 627 8.86 33.83 22.69
N HIS A 628 8.36 33.18 23.74
CA HIS A 628 8.56 33.64 25.11
C HIS A 628 9.99 33.37 25.62
N GLU A 629 10.57 32.22 25.26
CA GLU A 629 11.92 31.84 25.65
C GLU A 629 13.03 32.45 24.77
N HIS A 630 12.68 32.85 23.54
CA HIS A 630 13.58 33.44 22.55
C HIS A 630 12.99 34.75 21.98
N PRO A 631 12.94 35.83 22.80
CA PRO A 631 12.33 37.11 22.42
C PRO A 631 13.06 37.88 21.32
#